data_AF-A0AAV8Y3E0-F1
#
_entry.id   AF-A0AAV8Y3E0-F1
#
_cell.length_a   1.000
_cell.length_b   1.000
_cell.length_c   1.000
_cell.angle_alpha   90.00
_cell.angle_beta   90.00
_cell.angle_gamma   90.00
#
_symmetry.space_group_name_H-M   'P 1'
#
loop_
_entity.id
_entity.type
_entity.pdbx_description
1 polymer ?
#
loop_
_entity_poly.entity_id
_entity_poly.type
_entity_poly.pdbx_seq_one_letter_code
_entity_poly.pdbx_strand_id
1 'polypeptide(L)'
;MKFRLLEKPISLHPDKVDLIIVAICSIHNWLRKTSNYYIRRDSVDTEDINTGEIIPGTWRSELNDQSKKSLRQMGSNNYSRRAEEIRNQYVEYFNGDGSVSWQDKVLF
;
A
#
# COMPACT_ATOMS: atom_id res chain seq x y z
N MET A 1 -6.38 -9.93 7.75
CA MET A 1 -7.29 -8.93 7.13
C MET A 1 -8.76 -9.21 7.52
N LYS A 2 -9.60 -8.19 7.80
CA LYS A 2 -10.93 -8.39 8.42
C LYS A 2 -12.09 -8.71 7.44
N PHE A 3 -11.93 -8.44 6.15
CA PHE A 3 -12.95 -8.70 5.13
C PHE A 3 -12.58 -9.92 4.29
N ARG A 4 -12.90 -11.13 4.77
CA ARG A 4 -12.58 -12.41 4.09
C ARG A 4 -13.11 -12.51 2.66
N LEU A 5 -14.14 -11.72 2.32
CA LEU A 5 -14.66 -11.63 0.95
C LEU A 5 -13.57 -11.23 -0.05
N LEU A 6 -12.62 -10.38 0.36
CA LEU A 6 -11.52 -9.90 -0.49
C LEU A 6 -10.35 -10.90 -0.60
N GLU A 7 -10.37 -11.99 0.19
CA GLU A 7 -9.32 -13.02 0.15
C GLU A 7 -9.50 -14.00 -1.02
N LYS A 8 -10.64 -13.95 -1.72
CA LYS A 8 -10.96 -14.85 -2.84
C LYS A 8 -11.43 -14.07 -4.07
N PRO A 9 -11.19 -14.58 -5.28
CA PRO A 9 -11.77 -14.02 -6.49
C PRO A 9 -13.30 -13.91 -6.37
N ILE A 10 -13.83 -12.72 -6.67
CA ILE A 10 -15.26 -12.45 -6.59
C ILE A 10 -15.88 -12.76 -7.96
N SER A 11 -16.67 -13.83 -8.02
CA SER A 11 -17.44 -14.18 -9.24
C SER A 11 -18.78 -13.45 -9.24
N LEU A 12 -18.76 -12.15 -9.53
CA LEU A 12 -19.95 -11.30 -9.63
C LEU A 12 -19.82 -10.33 -10.81
N HIS A 13 -20.96 -9.80 -11.28
CA HIS A 13 -20.99 -8.75 -12.28
C HIS A 13 -20.28 -7.48 -11.75
N PRO A 14 -19.48 -6.77 -12.58
CA PRO A 14 -18.71 -5.59 -12.15
C PRO A 14 -19.52 -4.57 -11.35
N ASP A 15 -20.72 -4.22 -11.79
CA ASP A 15 -21.58 -3.23 -11.09
C ASP A 15 -21.88 -3.62 -9.63
N LYS A 16 -21.98 -4.93 -9.33
CA LYS A 16 -22.19 -5.44 -7.98
C LYS A 16 -20.89 -5.42 -7.17
N VAL A 17 -19.76 -5.67 -7.84
CA VAL A 17 -18.43 -5.61 -7.22
C VAL A 17 -18.17 -4.19 -6.74
N ASP A 18 -18.44 -3.17 -7.57
CA ASP A 18 -18.23 -1.77 -7.20
C ASP A 18 -19.03 -1.37 -5.94
N LEU A 19 -20.30 -1.76 -5.87
CA LEU A 19 -21.13 -1.54 -4.68
C LEU A 19 -20.56 -2.23 -3.44
N ILE A 20 -20.08 -3.46 -3.58
CA ILE A 20 -19.45 -4.22 -2.48
C ILE A 20 -18.17 -3.50 -2.01
N ILE A 21 -17.32 -3.06 -2.93
CA ILE A 21 -16.07 -2.37 -2.61
C ILE A 21 -16.37 -1.05 -1.88
N VAL A 22 -17.31 -0.25 -2.38
CA VAL A 22 -17.70 1.02 -1.73
C VAL A 22 -18.28 0.77 -0.33
N ALA A 23 -19.10 -0.26 -0.15
CA ALA A 23 -19.63 -0.63 1.15
C ALA A 23 -18.52 -1.04 2.13
N ILE A 24 -17.57 -1.87 1.69
CA ILE A 24 -16.41 -2.28 2.50
C ILE A 24 -15.57 -1.07 2.91
N CYS A 25 -15.26 -0.18 1.97
CA CYS A 25 -14.50 1.05 2.24
C CYS A 25 -15.21 1.95 3.25
N SER A 26 -16.54 2.10 3.11
CA SER A 26 -17.36 2.90 4.02
C SER A 26 -17.34 2.33 5.44
N ILE A 27 -17.55 1.02 5.58
CA ILE A 27 -17.49 0.32 6.87
C ILE A 27 -16.09 0.40 7.48
N HIS A 28 -15.04 0.18 6.68
CA HIS A 28 -13.66 0.30 7.11
C HIS A 28 -13.37 1.70 7.66
N ASN A 29 -13.73 2.75 6.91
CA ASN A 29 -13.53 4.14 7.32
C ASN A 29 -14.30 4.50 8.59
N TRP A 30 -15.54 4.01 8.73
CA TRP A 30 -16.32 4.20 9.93
C TRP A 30 -15.66 3.50 11.13
N LEU A 31 -15.28 2.24 11.01
CA LEU A 31 -14.61 1.48 12.07
C LEU A 31 -13.27 2.09 12.48
N ARG A 32 -12.49 2.64 11.54
CA ARG A 32 -11.26 3.39 11.89
C ARG A 32 -11.54 4.59 12.78
N LYS A 33 -12.68 5.26 12.60
CA LYS A 33 -13.05 6.46 13.37
C LYS A 33 -13.68 6.11 14.72
N THR A 34 -14.44 5.03 14.79
CA THR A 34 -15.27 4.71 15.97
C THR A 34 -14.67 3.64 16.88
N SER A 35 -13.72 2.85 16.40
CA SER A 35 -13.16 1.73 17.16
C SER A 35 -11.66 1.85 17.36
N ASN A 36 -11.25 1.98 18.63
CA ASN A 36 -9.84 1.97 19.05
C ASN A 36 -9.15 0.60 18.88
N TYR A 37 -9.92 -0.46 18.59
CA TYR A 37 -9.41 -1.82 18.45
C TYR A 37 -9.48 -2.33 17.00
N TYR A 38 -10.03 -1.54 16.08
CA TYR A 38 -10.21 -1.99 14.71
C TYR A 38 -8.88 -2.09 13.96
N ILE A 39 -8.02 -1.08 14.07
CA ILE A 39 -6.63 -1.12 13.62
C ILE A 39 -5.76 -0.94 14.86
N ARG A 40 -5.03 -1.99 15.23
CA ARG A 40 -4.06 -1.92 16.33
C ARG A 40 -2.75 -1.36 15.78
N ARG A 41 -1.89 -0.81 16.63
CA ARG A 41 -0.60 -0.22 16.19
C ARG A 41 0.29 -1.21 15.45
N ASP A 42 0.22 -2.48 15.83
CA ASP A 42 0.95 -3.58 15.21
C ASP A 42 0.29 -4.09 13.92
N SER A 43 -0.92 -3.64 13.54
CA SER A 43 -1.64 -4.19 12.38
C SER A 43 -1.06 -3.79 11.03
N VAL A 44 -0.34 -2.67 10.97
CA VAL A 44 0.24 -2.10 9.75
C VAL A 44 1.74 -1.87 9.96
N ASP A 45 2.45 -1.63 8.87
CA ASP A 45 3.85 -1.25 8.97
C ASP A 45 3.97 0.13 9.62
N THR A 46 4.97 0.26 10.47
CA THR A 46 5.33 1.52 11.10
C THR A 46 6.82 1.74 10.92
N GLU A 47 7.23 3.00 10.91
CA GLU A 47 8.63 3.38 10.76
C GLU A 47 9.13 3.93 12.10
N ASP A 48 10.29 3.48 12.54
CA ASP A 48 10.98 4.14 13.65
C ASP A 48 11.59 5.45 13.13
N ILE A 49 11.06 6.57 13.61
CA ILE A 49 11.45 7.92 13.16
C ILE A 49 12.94 8.21 13.44
N ASN A 50 13.57 7.50 14.40
CA ASN A 50 14.96 7.74 14.77
C ASN A 50 15.95 6.89 13.96
N THR A 51 15.54 5.70 13.52
CA THR A 51 16.41 4.75 12.81
C THR A 51 16.02 4.55 11.35
N GLY A 52 14.87 5.06 10.90
CA GLY A 52 14.33 4.81 9.56
C GLY A 52 13.89 3.36 9.31
N GLU A 53 13.98 2.49 10.33
CA GLU A 53 13.69 1.07 10.14
C GLU A 53 12.18 0.83 10.06
N ILE A 54 11.79 0.01 9.07
CA ILE A 54 10.41 -0.45 8.93
C ILE A 54 10.17 -1.58 9.94
N ILE A 55 9.32 -1.30 10.93
CA ILE A 55 8.76 -2.28 11.86
C ILE A 55 7.60 -3.00 11.16
N PRO A 56 7.71 -4.31 10.88
CA PRO A 56 6.67 -5.04 10.14
C PRO A 56 5.37 -5.17 10.93
N GLY A 57 4.24 -4.88 10.30
CA GLY A 57 2.93 -5.15 10.88
C GLY A 57 2.53 -6.63 10.82
N THR A 58 1.59 -7.03 11.67
CA THR A 58 1.03 -8.40 11.76
C THR A 58 0.38 -8.85 10.46
N TRP A 59 -0.05 -7.93 9.59
CA TRP A 59 -0.59 -8.29 8.29
C TRP A 59 0.36 -9.16 7.46
N ARG A 60 1.69 -9.01 7.62
CA ARG A 60 2.69 -9.82 6.90
C ARG A 60 2.70 -11.29 7.34
N SER A 61 2.42 -11.56 8.61
CA SER A 61 2.34 -12.93 9.14
C SER A 61 0.95 -13.55 8.95
N GLU A 62 -0.09 -12.73 8.80
CA GLU A 62 -1.47 -13.17 8.50
C GLU A 62 -1.66 -13.65 7.05
N LEU A 63 -0.71 -13.38 6.15
CA LEU A 63 -0.75 -13.84 4.77
C LEU A 63 -0.40 -15.34 4.68
N ASN A 64 -1.42 -16.17 4.51
CA ASN A 64 -1.26 -17.59 4.18
C ASN A 64 -0.51 -17.78 2.85
N ASP A 65 0.28 -18.85 2.68
CA ASP A 65 1.10 -19.09 1.48
C ASP A 65 0.34 -19.00 0.15
N GLN A 66 -0.97 -19.30 0.14
CA GLN A 66 -1.82 -19.18 -1.05
C GLN A 66 -2.04 -17.73 -1.53
N SER A 67 -1.86 -16.74 -0.65
CA SER A 67 -1.94 -15.30 -0.98
C SER A 67 -0.62 -14.75 -1.55
N LYS A 68 0.49 -15.49 -1.40
CA LYS A 68 1.82 -15.16 -1.95
C LYS A 68 2.07 -15.84 -3.30
N LYS A 69 1.02 -16.05 -4.10
CA LYS A 69 1.23 -16.52 -5.47
C LYS A 69 2.02 -15.47 -6.22
N SER A 70 3.22 -15.82 -6.64
CA SER A 70 4.03 -15.00 -7.54
C SER A 70 3.15 -14.61 -8.73
N LEU A 71 2.83 -13.32 -8.82
CA LEU A 71 2.10 -12.79 -9.95
C LEU A 71 3.00 -13.01 -11.17
N ARG A 72 2.49 -13.78 -12.14
CA ARG A 72 3.20 -13.94 -13.40
C ARG A 72 3.36 -12.56 -14.02
N GLN A 73 4.56 -12.26 -14.50
CA GLN A 73 4.85 -11.00 -15.18
C GLN A 73 3.81 -10.77 -16.30
N MET A 74 2.94 -9.76 -16.13
CA MET A 74 1.87 -9.44 -17.07
C MET A 74 2.37 -8.51 -18.18
N GLY A 75 3.40 -8.95 -18.92
CA GLY A 75 3.94 -8.24 -20.08
C GLY A 75 5.31 -7.58 -19.85
N SER A 76 5.68 -6.70 -20.78
CA SER A 76 6.95 -5.99 -20.73
C SER A 76 6.91 -4.88 -19.68
N ASN A 77 7.91 -4.83 -18.79
CA ASN A 77 8.10 -3.74 -17.83
C ASN A 77 8.68 -2.47 -18.49
N ASN A 78 8.60 -2.35 -19.82
CA ASN A 78 9.07 -1.19 -20.55
C ASN A 78 8.08 -0.03 -20.36
N TYR A 79 8.49 0.96 -19.59
CA TYR A 79 7.79 2.24 -19.48
C TYR A 79 8.00 3.06 -20.76
N SER A 80 7.06 3.96 -21.07
CA SER A 80 7.22 4.89 -22.20
C SER A 80 8.37 5.87 -21.94
N ARG A 81 9.03 6.35 -23.01
CA ARG A 81 10.06 7.40 -22.90
C ARG A 81 9.57 8.63 -22.15
N ARG A 82 8.31 9.03 -22.32
CA ARG A 82 7.71 10.14 -21.57
C ARG A 82 7.65 9.86 -20.06
N ALA A 83 7.32 8.63 -19.66
CA ALA A 83 7.32 8.26 -18.24
C ALA A 83 8.74 8.27 -17.65
N GLU A 84 9.75 7.93 -18.46
CA GLU A 84 11.16 8.10 -18.11
C GLU A 84 11.53 9.56 -17.84
N GLU A 85 11.19 10.42 -18.79
CA GLU A 85 11.49 11.85 -18.73
C GLU A 85 10.86 12.49 -17.48
N ILE A 86 9.59 12.18 -17.21
CA ILE A 86 8.90 12.66 -16.00
C ILE A 86 9.58 12.14 -14.72
N ARG A 87 9.96 10.85 -14.68
CA ARG A 87 10.64 10.28 -13.52
C ARG A 87 11.98 10.97 -13.29
N ASN A 88 12.76 11.21 -14.34
CA ASN A 88 14.06 11.86 -14.23
C ASN A 88 13.91 13.33 -13.79
N GLN A 89 12.92 14.06 -14.31
CA GLN A 89 12.60 15.41 -13.87
C GLN A 89 12.27 15.47 -12.37
N TYR A 90 11.49 14.52 -11.86
CA TYR A 90 11.21 14.45 -10.41
C TYR A 90 12.45 14.12 -9.60
N VAL A 91 13.30 13.20 -10.07
CA VAL A 91 14.57 12.88 -9.39
C VAL A 91 15.46 14.11 -9.30
N GLU A 92 15.59 14.87 -10.38
CA GLU A 92 16.40 16.09 -10.42
C GLU A 92 15.84 17.16 -9.49
N TYR A 93 14.52 17.38 -9.50
CA TYR A 93 13.88 18.37 -8.62
C TYR A 93 13.98 17.98 -7.15
N PHE A 94 13.55 16.77 -6.76
CA PHE A 94 13.49 16.37 -5.35
C PHE A 94 14.85 16.10 -4.72
N ASN A 95 15.91 15.87 -5.52
CA ASN A 95 17.28 15.79 -5.01
C ASN A 95 18.10 17.09 -5.23
N GLY A 96 17.50 18.09 -5.88
CA GLY A 96 18.10 19.41 -6.12
C GLY A 96 17.30 20.50 -5.41
N ASP A 97 16.68 21.38 -6.20
CA ASP A 97 15.97 22.59 -5.71
C ASP A 97 14.81 22.29 -4.75
N GLY A 98 14.16 21.14 -4.91
CA GLY A 98 13.06 20.68 -4.07
C GLY A 98 13.48 19.86 -2.86
N SER A 99 14.79 19.69 -2.63
CA SER A 99 15.29 18.91 -1.49
C SER A 99 14.98 19.59 -0.16
N VAL A 100 14.67 18.78 0.85
CA VAL A 100 14.35 19.25 2.20
C VAL A 100 15.42 18.81 3.20
N SER A 101 15.70 19.65 4.20
CA SER A 101 16.82 19.46 5.14
C SER A 101 16.77 18.18 5.99
N TRP A 102 15.65 17.48 5.98
CA TRP A 102 15.44 16.24 6.71
C TRP A 102 15.40 15.00 5.80
N GLN A 103 15.43 15.17 4.47
CA GLN A 103 15.33 14.08 3.50
C GLN A 103 16.46 13.06 3.67
N ASP A 104 17.69 13.53 3.88
CA ASP A 104 18.86 12.67 4.05
C ASP A 104 18.96 12.07 5.45
N LYS A 105 18.10 12.47 6.40
CA LYS A 105 18.06 11.87 7.75
C LYS A 105 17.28 10.57 7.78
N VAL A 106 16.48 10.31 6.74
CA VAL A 106 15.68 9.08 6.56
C VAL A 106 16.44 8.06 5.70
N LEU A 107 17.56 8.49 5.11
CA LEU A 107 18.50 7.60 4.44
C LEU A 107 19.53 7.14 5.49
N PHE A 108 19.60 5.83 5.70
CA PHE A 108 20.47 5.06 6.62
C PHE A 108 19.86 4.69 7.97
#